data_AF-A0A7C2N903-F1
#
_entry.id   AF-A0A7C2N903-F1
#
_cell.length_a   1.000
_cell.length_b   1.000
_cell.length_c   1.000
_cell.angle_alpha   90.00
_cell.angle_beta   90.00
_cell.angle_gamma   90.00
#
_symmetry.space_group_name_H-M   'P 1'
#
loop_
_entity.id
_entity.type
_entity.pdbx_description
1 polymer ?
#
loop_
_entity_poly.entity_id
_entity_poly.type
_entity_poly.pdbx_seq_one_letter_code
_entity_poly.pdbx_strand_id
1 'polypeptide(L)' 'MNHTALYDIHRELGAKLVEFAGWMMPVQYSGI' A
#
# COMPACT_ATOMS: atom_id res chain seq x y z
N MET A 1 -2.13 -2.39 -12.85
CA MET A 1 -2.21 -2.21 -11.39
C MET A 1 -3.36 -1.28 -11.05
N ASN A 2 -4.27 -1.68 -10.16
CA ASN A 2 -5.28 -0.79 -9.60
C ASN A 2 -4.80 -0.23 -8.26
N HIS A 3 -5.08 1.05 -8.02
CA HIS A 3 -4.72 1.74 -6.77
C HIS A 3 -5.99 2.01 -5.97
N THR A 4 -5.93 1.74 -4.66
CA THR A 4 -7.01 2.11 -3.76
C THR A 4 -7.03 3.64 -3.57
N ALA A 5 -8.15 4.18 -3.11
CA ALA A 5 -8.27 5.61 -2.80
C ALA A 5 -7.25 6.11 -1.76
N LEU A 6 -6.66 5.20 -0.98
CA LEU A 6 -5.68 5.50 0.08
C LEU A 6 -4.24 5.13 -0.33
N TYR A 7 -3.99 4.80 -1.60
CA TYR A 7 -2.68 4.38 -2.09
C TYR A 7 -1.57 5.38 -1.73
N ASP A 8 -1.80 6.67 -1.99
CA ASP A 8 -0.81 7.71 -1.71
C ASP A 8 -0.54 7.87 -0.22
N ILE A 9 -1.58 7.77 0.62
CA ILE A 9 -1.44 7.82 2.09
C ILE A 9 -0.61 6.64 2.57
N HIS A 10 -0.86 5.43 2.07
CA HIS A 10 -0.06 4.26 2.43
C HIS A 10 1.40 4.45 2.04
N ARG A 11 1.66 5.00 0.85
CA ARG A 11 3.01 5.28 0.37
C ARG A 11 3.73 6.33 1.23
N GLU A 12 3.05 7.41 1.60
CA GLU A 12 3.59 8.47 2.47
C GLU A 12 3.90 7.97 3.89
N LEU A 13 3.10 7.04 4.40
CA LEU A 13 3.32 6.38 5.70
C LEU A 13 4.42 5.30 5.66
N GLY A 14 5.18 5.20 4.56
CA GLY A 14 6.26 4.23 4.42
C GLY A 14 5.76 2.79 4.32
N ALA A 15 4.56 2.57 3.78
CA ALA A 15 4.04 1.22 3.61
C ALA A 15 4.77 0.46 2.50
N LYS A 16 5.04 -0.81 2.77
CA LYS A 16 5.43 -1.78 1.76
C LYS A 16 4.17 -2.24 1.04
N LEU A 17 3.95 -1.75 -0.17
CA LEU A 17 2.80 -2.09 -1.00
C LEU A 17 3.10 -3.33 -1.86
N VAL A 18 2.16 -4.26 -1.92
CA VAL A 18 2.23 -5.48 -2.74
C VAL A 18 0.98 -5.65 -3.57
N GLU A 19 1.08 -6.38 -4.67
CA GLU A 19 -0.09 -6.73 -5.47
C GLU A 19 -0.88 -7.84 -4.79
N PHE A 20 -2.13 -7.53 -4.43
CA PHE A 20 -3.07 -8.46 -3.83
C PHE A 20 -4.40 -8.36 -4.58
N ALA A 21 -4.81 -9.47 -5.22
CA ALA A 21 -6.03 -9.53 -6.05
C ALA A 21 -6.12 -8.41 -7.10
N GLY A 22 -4.99 -7.99 -7.68
CA GLY A 22 -4.90 -6.91 -8.69
C GLY A 22 -4.86 -5.48 -8.13
N TRP A 23 -4.83 -5.32 -6.80
CA TRP A 23 -4.74 -4.03 -6.11
C TRP A 23 -3.42 -3.88 -5.36
N MET A 24 -2.91 -2.66 -5.29
CA MET A 24 -1.74 -2.33 -4.47
C MET A 24 -2.17 -2.11 -3.02
N MET A 25 -1.86 -3.07 -2.15
CA MET A 25 -2.26 -3.09 -0.75
C MET A 25 -1.04 -3.07 0.19
N PRO A 26 -1.09 -2.37 1.34
CA PRO A 26 0.01 -2.31 2.29
C PRO A 26 0.11 -3.61 3.10
N VAL A 27 1.26 -4.29 3.04
CA VAL A 27 1.52 -5.49 3.86
C VAL A 27 2.21 -5.16 5.19
N GLN A 28 2.93 -4.04 5.24
CA GLN A 28 3.68 -3.58 6.41
C GLN A 28 3.85 -2.06 6.34
N TYR A 29 3.92 -1.38 7.49
CA TYR A 29 4.28 0.02 7.60
C TYR A 29 5.64 0.17 8.29
N SER A 30 6.38 1.23 7.98
CA SER A 30 7.63 1.54 8.68
C SER A 30 7.33 1.91 10.13
N GLY A 31 7.45 0.93 11.04
CA GLY A 31 7.19 1.10 12.46
C GLY A 31 6.75 -0.16 13.21
N ILE A 32 6.35 -1.22 12.48
CA ILE A 32 6.00 -2.56 13.02
C ILE A 32 6.59 -3.64 12.12
#